data_AF-A0A7S2A2H2-F1
#
_entry.id   AF-A0A7S2A2H2-F1
#
_cell.length_a   1.000
_cell.length_b   1.000
_cell.length_c   1.000
_cell.angle_alpha   90.00
_cell.angle_beta   90.00
_cell.angle_gamma   90.00
#
_symmetry.space_group_name_H-M   'P 1'
#
loop_
_entity.id
_entity.type
_entity.pdbx_description
1 polymer ?
#
loop_
_entity_poly.entity_id
_entity_poly.type
_entity_poly.pdbx_seq_one_letter_code
_entity_poly.pdbx_strand_id
1 'polypeptide(L)'
;LVTLPGGKHLVAIDFQPILPLSEQQQQDEEESIKREILPSKYNMHQDKLSKLHSHYCLCENTTLPWGGDIPPAAQRFFSPYAVWTRLSGDDGLNVLKNDVWDVFVDYLDLYIDLMKEVVQQDKDDDDDDDDEIKSNC
;
A
#
# COMPACT_ATOMS: atom_id res chain seq x y z
N LEU A 1 -1.62 -6.12 12.19
CA LEU A 1 -1.10 -5.80 13.53
C LEU A 1 -1.09 -7.06 14.40
N VAL A 2 0.04 -7.44 15.00
CA VAL A 2 0.13 -8.57 15.93
C VAL A 2 0.85 -8.13 17.19
N THR A 3 0.28 -8.39 18.36
CA THR A 3 0.91 -8.17 19.66
C THR A 3 1.15 -9.52 20.34
N LEU A 4 2.38 -9.75 20.78
CA LEU A 4 2.82 -10.99 21.41
C LEU A 4 3.18 -10.75 22.89
N PRO A 5 3.21 -11.81 23.72
CA PRO A 5 3.73 -11.73 25.07
C PRO A 5 5.15 -11.15 25.12
N GLY A 6 5.46 -10.44 26.20
CA GLY A 6 6.75 -9.76 26.38
C GLY A 6 6.86 -8.40 25.67
N GLY A 7 5.72 -7.76 25.39
CA GLY A 7 5.68 -6.40 24.83
C GLY A 7 6.28 -6.31 23.43
N LYS A 8 6.10 -7.35 22.61
CA LYS A 8 6.60 -7.40 21.23
C LYS A 8 5.44 -7.18 20.27
N HIS A 9 5.63 -6.33 19.28
CA HIS A 9 4.63 -5.99 18.29
C HIS A 9 5.19 -6.18 16.88
N LEU A 10 4.40 -6.78 15.99
CA LEU A 10 4.69 -6.87 14.57
C LEU A 10 3.63 -6.07 13.81
N VAL A 11 4.09 -5.15 12.98
CA VAL A 11 3.25 -4.27 12.20
C VAL A 11 3.55 -4.51 10.73
N ALA A 12 2.50 -4.80 9.97
CA ALA A 12 2.49 -4.87 8.51
C ALA A 12 1.25 -4.10 8.06
N ILE A 13 1.44 -2.98 7.36
CA ILE A 13 0.40 -2.18 6.73
C ILE A 13 0.84 -1.98 5.28
N ASP A 14 0.00 -2.35 4.32
CA ASP A 14 0.41 -2.39 2.93
C ASP A 14 -0.77 -2.31 1.95
N PHE A 15 -0.51 -1.77 0.77
CA PHE A 15 -1.37 -1.89 -0.40
C PHE A 15 -0.85 -3.08 -1.20
N GLN A 16 -1.30 -4.27 -0.82
CA GLN A 16 -0.79 -5.50 -1.42
C GLN A 16 -1.13 -5.53 -2.93
N PRO A 17 -0.14 -5.77 -3.80
CA PRO A 17 -0.38 -5.84 -5.23
C PRO A 17 -1.21 -7.09 -5.60
N ILE A 18 -2.06 -6.96 -6.61
CA ILE A 18 -2.80 -8.09 -7.20
C ILE A 18 -1.83 -8.85 -8.12
N LEU A 19 -1.61 -10.15 -7.87
CA LEU A 19 -0.66 -10.97 -8.64
C LEU A 19 -1.14 -11.30 -10.08
N PRO A 20 -0.24 -11.58 -11.06
CA PRO A 20 1.21 -11.80 -10.89
C PRO A 20 2.08 -10.79 -11.67
N LEU A 21 3.19 -10.33 -11.05
CA LEU A 21 4.39 -9.99 -11.82
C LEU A 21 4.83 -11.31 -12.48
N SER A 22 4.58 -11.45 -13.78
CA SER A 22 4.73 -12.72 -14.49
C SER A 22 6.13 -13.33 -14.30
N GLU A 23 6.22 -14.66 -14.18
CA GLU A 23 7.50 -15.40 -14.10
C GLU A 23 8.41 -15.15 -15.33
N GLN A 24 7.90 -14.52 -16.40
CA GLN A 24 8.66 -14.19 -17.61
C GLN A 24 9.39 -12.83 -17.55
N GLN A 25 9.21 -12.04 -16.50
CA GLN A 25 9.94 -10.77 -16.30
C GLN A 25 11.28 -10.97 -15.56
N GLN A 26 11.62 -12.21 -15.21
CA GLN A 26 12.75 -12.58 -14.35
C GLN A 26 14.15 -12.43 -14.97
N GLN A 27 14.30 -11.97 -16.21
CA GLN A 27 15.63 -11.94 -16.85
C GLN A 27 16.12 -10.59 -17.36
N ASP A 28 15.25 -9.58 -17.58
CA ASP A 28 15.70 -8.26 -18.07
C ASP A 28 15.10 -7.05 -17.31
N GLU A 29 14.24 -7.26 -16.30
CA GLU A 29 13.46 -6.19 -15.65
C GLU A 29 13.82 -5.92 -14.17
N GLU A 30 14.95 -6.43 -13.68
CA GLU A 30 15.35 -6.29 -12.26
C GLU A 30 15.66 -4.84 -11.82
N GLU A 31 15.86 -3.90 -12.74
CA GLU A 31 16.13 -2.48 -12.39
C GLU A 31 14.99 -1.50 -12.72
N SER A 32 14.00 -1.89 -13.55
CA SER A 32 12.99 -0.97 -14.10
C SER A 32 11.52 -1.28 -13.78
N ILE A 33 11.17 -2.45 -13.20
CA ILE A 33 9.91 -2.60 -12.41
C ILE A 33 10.10 -1.83 -11.09
N LYS A 34 10.35 -0.53 -11.20
CA LYS A 34 10.25 0.41 -10.10
C LYS A 34 8.79 0.79 -9.97
N ARG A 35 8.13 0.05 -9.07
CA ARG A 35 7.20 0.61 -8.09
C ARG A 35 5.80 1.01 -8.56
N GLU A 36 5.34 0.52 -9.70
CA GLU A 36 3.92 0.67 -10.03
C GLU A 36 3.13 -0.55 -9.52
N ILE A 37 2.34 -0.35 -8.45
CA ILE A 37 1.45 -1.36 -7.87
C ILE A 37 -0.03 -1.07 -8.13
N LEU A 38 -0.34 0.16 -8.58
CA LEU A 38 -1.66 0.56 -9.01
C LEU A 38 -1.68 0.74 -10.54
N PRO A 39 -2.81 0.48 -11.21
CA PRO A 39 -3.01 0.86 -12.61
C PRO A 39 -2.68 2.33 -12.85
N SER A 40 -2.14 2.65 -14.04
CA SER A 40 -1.67 4.01 -14.39
C SER A 40 -2.73 5.11 -14.25
N LYS A 41 -4.01 4.77 -14.42
CA LYS A 41 -5.14 5.70 -14.18
C LYS A 41 -5.21 6.20 -12.73
N TYR A 42 -4.65 5.46 -11.77
CA TYR A 42 -4.60 5.82 -10.35
C TYR A 42 -3.20 6.32 -9.90
N ASN A 43 -2.36 6.82 -10.82
CA ASN A 43 -1.02 7.30 -10.50
C ASN A 43 -0.97 8.37 -9.40
N MET A 44 -2.01 9.20 -9.27
CA MET A 44 -2.10 10.16 -8.17
C MET A 44 -2.17 9.48 -6.79
N HIS A 45 -2.86 8.33 -6.70
CA HIS A 45 -2.94 7.54 -5.48
C HIS A 45 -1.60 6.85 -5.17
N GLN A 46 -0.89 6.39 -6.20
CA GLN A 46 0.46 5.84 -6.06
C GLN A 46 1.48 6.88 -5.58
N ASP A 47 1.44 8.10 -6.13
CA ASP A 47 2.30 9.19 -5.68
C ASP A 47 2.04 9.57 -4.22
N LYS A 48 0.76 9.60 -3.81
CA LYS A 48 0.38 9.81 -2.41
C LYS A 48 0.92 8.68 -1.52
N LEU A 49 0.77 7.43 -1.93
CA LEU A 49 1.27 6.27 -1.18
C LEU A 49 2.80 6.32 -1.03
N SER A 50 3.52 6.62 -2.10
CA SER A 50 4.97 6.80 -2.10
C SER A 50 5.42 7.90 -1.15
N LYS A 51 4.68 9.03 -1.10
CA LYS A 51 4.95 10.13 -0.17
C LYS A 51 4.69 9.73 1.29
N LEU A 52 3.57 9.06 1.57
CA LEU A 52 3.27 8.55 2.91
C LEU A 52 4.36 7.58 3.39
N HIS A 53 4.73 6.61 2.54
CA HIS A 53 5.81 5.68 2.86
C HIS A 53 7.13 6.42 3.13
N SER A 54 7.50 7.40 2.30
CA SER A 54 8.72 8.18 2.50
C SER A 54 8.69 8.97 3.82
N HIS A 55 7.54 9.54 4.15
CA HIS A 55 7.33 10.29 5.39
C HIS A 55 7.53 9.41 6.63
N TYR A 56 6.92 8.24 6.64
CA TYR A 56 6.92 7.37 7.83
C TYR A 56 8.11 6.43 7.91
N CYS A 57 8.65 5.92 6.80
CA CYS A 57 9.64 4.84 6.80
C CYS A 57 11.04 5.25 6.35
N LEU A 58 11.18 6.33 5.58
CA LEU A 58 12.47 6.73 4.98
C LEU A 58 13.06 8.01 5.60
N CYS A 59 12.35 8.66 6.52
CA CYS A 59 12.88 9.82 7.22
C CYS A 59 13.96 9.42 8.25
N GLU A 60 15.00 10.25 8.39
CA GLU A 60 16.16 9.97 9.27
C GLU A 60 15.75 9.72 10.74
N ASN A 61 14.66 10.35 11.18
CA ASN A 61 14.15 10.26 12.55
C ASN A 61 12.92 9.35 12.68
N THR A 62 12.73 8.39 11.78
CA THR A 62 11.61 7.46 11.88
C THR A 62 11.68 6.63 13.16
N THR A 63 10.54 6.48 13.83
CA THR A 63 10.34 5.57 14.96
C THR A 63 9.92 4.17 14.52
N LEU A 64 9.80 3.94 13.21
CA LEU A 64 9.34 2.70 12.59
C LEU A 64 10.50 2.01 11.87
N PRO A 65 11.43 1.37 12.61
CA PRO A 65 12.57 0.70 11.99
C PRO A 65 12.13 -0.47 11.12
N TRP A 66 12.88 -0.76 10.04
CA TRP A 66 12.59 -1.89 9.18
C TRP A 66 12.54 -3.21 9.97
N GLY A 67 11.47 -3.99 9.77
CA GLY A 67 11.20 -5.23 10.50
C GLY A 67 12.11 -6.41 10.14
N GLY A 68 13.11 -6.21 9.29
CA GLY A 68 14.02 -7.24 8.80
C GLY A 68 13.40 -8.11 7.70
N ASP A 69 14.01 -9.27 7.44
CA ASP A 69 13.68 -10.10 6.29
C ASP A 69 12.21 -10.54 6.27
N ILE A 70 11.57 -10.33 5.12
CA ILE A 70 10.26 -10.88 4.79
C ILE A 70 10.49 -12.30 4.25
N PRO A 71 9.76 -13.33 4.73
CA PRO A 71 9.92 -14.70 4.26
C PRO A 71 9.81 -14.78 2.72
N PRO A 72 10.67 -15.54 2.03
CA PRO A 72 10.69 -15.59 0.56
C PRO A 72 9.33 -15.91 -0.06
N ALA A 73 8.57 -16.83 0.55
CA ALA A 73 7.22 -17.20 0.09
C ALA A 73 6.19 -16.05 0.19
N ALA A 74 6.46 -15.05 1.03
CA ALA A 74 5.60 -13.91 1.27
C ALA A 74 6.01 -12.67 0.47
N GLN A 75 7.27 -12.57 0.03
CA GLN A 75 7.83 -11.35 -0.58
C GLN A 75 6.99 -10.81 -1.74
N ARG A 76 6.46 -11.69 -2.60
CA ARG A 76 5.62 -11.30 -3.75
C ARG A 76 4.32 -10.57 -3.39
N PHE A 77 3.89 -10.63 -2.13
CA PHE A 77 2.66 -10.00 -1.65
C PHE A 77 2.89 -8.68 -0.93
N PHE A 78 4.15 -8.27 -0.78
CA PHE A 78 4.51 -6.99 -0.18
C PHE A 78 4.83 -5.98 -1.28
N SER A 79 4.20 -4.81 -1.21
CA SER A 79 4.56 -3.70 -2.08
C SER A 79 5.88 -3.05 -1.64
N PRO A 80 6.52 -2.27 -2.52
CA PRO A 80 7.63 -1.39 -2.15
C PRO A 80 7.27 -0.31 -1.11
N TYR A 81 5.98 -0.13 -0.82
CA TYR A 81 5.45 0.86 0.11
C TYR A 81 4.95 0.24 1.41
N ALA A 82 5.23 -1.04 1.65
CA ALA A 82 4.85 -1.71 2.88
C ALA A 82 5.51 -1.10 4.12
N VAL A 83 4.70 -0.80 5.14
CA VAL A 83 5.16 -0.46 6.48
C VAL A 83 5.34 -1.76 7.26
N TRP A 84 6.58 -2.24 7.31
CA TRP A 84 6.97 -3.45 8.01
C TRP A 84 7.92 -3.12 9.15
N THR A 85 7.46 -3.26 10.40
CA THR A 85 8.26 -2.96 11.58
C THR A 85 8.03 -3.96 12.73
N ARG A 86 9.06 -4.10 13.58
CA ARG A 86 9.03 -4.89 14.81
C ARG A 86 9.36 -3.95 15.97
N LEU A 87 8.42 -3.82 16.91
CA LEU A 87 8.56 -2.97 18.08
C LEU A 87 8.68 -3.85 19.33
N SER A 88 9.42 -3.38 20.34
CA SER A 88 9.57 -4.10 21.60
C SER A 88 9.73 -3.17 22.79
N GLY A 89 9.32 -3.63 23.98
CA GLY A 89 9.46 -2.88 25.24
C GLY A 89 8.40 -1.79 25.39
N ASP A 90 8.51 -1.01 26.47
CA ASP A 90 7.52 0.03 26.83
C ASP A 90 7.47 1.15 25.78
N ASP A 91 8.61 1.50 25.18
CA ASP A 91 8.68 2.46 24.09
C ASP A 91 7.91 1.96 22.84
N GLY A 92 7.97 0.66 22.58
CA GLY A 92 7.25 0.04 21.46
C GLY A 92 5.73 0.18 21.57
N LEU A 93 5.17 0.14 22.79
CA LEU A 93 3.74 0.36 22.99
C LEU A 93 3.33 1.82 22.77
N ASN A 94 4.21 2.76 23.10
CA ASN A 94 3.97 4.18 22.85
C ASN A 94 4.04 4.50 21.35
N VAL A 95 5.06 4.01 20.64
CA VAL A 95 5.15 4.10 19.18
C VAL A 95 3.93 3.46 18.51
N LEU A 96 3.44 2.34 19.05
CA LEU A 96 2.25 1.68 18.52
C LEU A 96 0.98 2.53 18.62
N LYS A 97 0.78 3.21 19.75
CA LYS A 97 -0.44 3.98 20.01
C LYS A 97 -0.48 5.32 19.29
N ASN A 98 0.69 5.85 18.93
CA ASN A 98 0.83 7.13 18.25
C ASN A 98 1.21 6.88 16.78
N ASP A 99 2.49 6.74 16.50
CA ASP A 99 3.02 6.71 15.13
C ASP A 99 2.41 5.59 14.25
N VAL A 100 2.23 4.37 14.78
CA VAL A 100 1.58 3.29 14.01
C VAL A 100 0.09 3.56 13.79
N TRP A 101 -0.57 4.23 14.73
CA TRP A 101 -1.96 4.64 14.56
C TRP A 101 -2.10 5.70 13.47
N ASP A 102 -1.21 6.70 13.45
CA ASP A 102 -1.20 7.74 12.42
C ASP A 102 -0.96 7.16 11.02
N VAL A 103 0.02 6.26 10.89
CA VAL A 103 0.24 5.50 9.65
C VAL A 103 -0.99 4.72 9.23
N PHE A 104 -1.64 4.02 10.17
CA PHE A 104 -2.81 3.22 9.88
C PHE A 104 -3.96 4.08 9.34
N VAL A 105 -4.21 5.23 9.97
CA VAL A 105 -5.24 6.18 9.53
C VAL A 105 -4.91 6.70 8.14
N ASP A 106 -3.69 7.19 7.90
CA ASP A 106 -3.31 7.77 6.60
C ASP A 106 -3.36 6.75 5.46
N TYR A 107 -2.90 5.51 5.69
CA TYR A 107 -2.98 4.45 4.69
C TYR A 107 -4.43 4.02 4.44
N LEU A 108 -5.26 3.93 5.48
CA LEU A 108 -6.67 3.58 5.34
C LEU A 108 -7.45 4.68 4.60
N ASP A 109 -7.23 5.94 4.93
CA ASP A 109 -7.87 7.07 4.27
C ASP A 109 -7.51 7.12 2.79
N LEU A 110 -6.22 6.91 2.45
CA LEU A 110 -5.79 6.81 1.07
C LEU A 110 -6.44 5.63 0.34
N TYR A 111 -6.62 4.48 1.02
CA TYR A 111 -7.25 3.30 0.42
C TYR A 111 -8.73 3.57 0.15
N ILE A 112 -9.43 4.19 1.11
CA ILE A 112 -10.83 4.58 0.95
C ILE A 112 -10.99 5.58 -0.19
N ASP A 113 -10.09 6.55 -0.34
CA ASP A 113 -10.14 7.53 -1.43
C ASP A 113 -9.93 6.87 -2.80
N LEU A 114 -8.98 5.92 -2.90
CA LEU A 114 -8.83 5.10 -4.10
C LEU A 114 -10.11 4.34 -4.41
N MET A 115 -10.73 3.69 -3.41
CA MET A 115 -11.96 2.93 -3.62
C MET A 115 -13.15 3.80 -4.06
N LYS A 116 -13.25 5.04 -3.56
CA LYS A 116 -14.27 6.00 -4.03
C LYS A 116 -14.08 6.35 -5.49
N GLU A 117 -12.83 6.57 -5.94
CA GLU A 117 -12.54 6.85 -7.34
C GLU A 117 -12.88 5.65 -8.23
N VAL A 118 -12.49 4.44 -7.81
CA VAL A 118 -12.83 3.19 -8.53
C VAL A 118 -14.35 3.05 -8.69
N VAL A 119 -15.11 3.19 -7.60
CA VAL A 119 -16.58 3.03 -7.62
C VAL A 119 -17.29 4.13 -8.42
N GLN A 120 -16.71 5.33 -8.51
CA GLN A 120 -17.29 6.39 -9.33
C GLN A 120 -17.07 6.10 -10.82
N GLN A 121 -15.88 5.64 -11.20
CA GLN A 121 -15.58 5.28 -12.58
C GLN A 121 -16.47 4.13 -13.08
N ASP A 122 -16.71 3.11 -12.26
CA ASP A 122 -17.60 2.01 -12.64
C ASP A 122 -19.03 2.50 -12.97
N LYS A 123 -19.49 3.60 -12.35
CA LYS A 123 -20.80 4.20 -12.65
C LYS A 123 -20.79 5.03 -13.92
N ASP A 124 -19.71 5.80 -14.11
CA ASP A 124 -19.57 6.65 -15.29
C ASP A 124 -19.46 5.77 -16.56
N ASP A 125 -18.78 4.62 -16.46
CA ASP A 125 -18.70 3.63 -17.55
C ASP A 125 -20.07 2.97 -17.86
N ASP A 126 -20.94 2.78 -16.86
CA ASP A 126 -22.29 2.21 -17.04
C ASP A 126 -23.29 3.23 -17.64
N ASP A 127 -23.14 4.53 -17.37
CA ASP A 127 -24.04 5.59 -17.85
C ASP A 127 -23.76 5.97 -19.33
N ASP A 128 -22.54 5.78 -19.82
CA ASP A 128 -22.15 6.10 -21.21
C ASP A 128 -22.72 5.09 -22.25
N ASP A 129 -23.09 3.87 -21.83
CA ASP A 129 -23.67 2.84 -22.71
C ASP A 129 -25.17 3.09 -23.05
N ASP A 130 -25.87 3.94 -22.30
CA ASP A 130 -27.32 4.20 -22.45
C ASP A 130 -27.64 5.35 -23.42
N ASP A 131 -26.66 6.17 -23.79
CA ASP A 131 -26.84 7.33 -24.68
C ASP A 131 -26.53 7.03 -26.16
N GLU A 132 -25.85 5.92 -26.50
CA GLU A 132 -25.57 5.55 -27.89
C GLU A 132 -26.82 5.01 -28.64
N ILE A 133 -27.86 4.55 -27.93
CA ILE A 133 -29.06 3.98 -28.56
C ILE A 133 -30.07 5.04 -29.05
N LYS A 134 -29.98 6.30 -28.59
CA LYS A 134 -31.01 7.33 -28.90
C LYS A 134 -30.73 8.18 -30.15
N SER A 135 -29.61 7.99 -30.84
CA SER A 135 -29.22 8.82 -31.99
C SER A 135 -29.67 8.27 -33.38
N ASN A 136 -30.34 7.11 -33.41
CA ASN A 136 -30.75 6.45 -34.68
C ASN A 136 -32.28 6.43 -34.94
N CYS A 137 -33.05 7.33 -34.34
CA CYS A 137 -34.49 7.52 -34.64
C CYS A 137 -34.80 8.92 -35.16
#